data_AF-C2CGU2-F1
#
_entry.id   AF-C2CGU2-F1
#
_cell.length_a   1.000
_cell.length_b   1.000
_cell.length_c   1.000
_cell.angle_alpha   90.00
_cell.angle_beta   90.00
_cell.angle_gamma   90.00
#
_symmetry.space_group_name_H-M   'P 1'
#
loop_
_entity.id
_entity.type
_entity.pdbx_description
1 polymer ?
#
loop_
_entity_poly.entity_id
_entity_poly.type
_entity_poly.pdbx_seq_one_letter_code
_entity_poly.pdbx_strand_id
1 'polypeptide(L)'
;MYYQLELKDSKYFEIKSLKDLGRLKHLQEVLNIKVNYSEIAQELGVDRRTVKKYYDGYSKPSTKKKSSKIEPFIPLIKELLSDTNIQKFHYKTNLYQYLVDNHGLDVASSTFRHFIKKHKEFNKYFSKSNKNSPNIKSMRFETAPG
;
A
#
# COMPACT_ATOMS: atom_id res chain seq x y z
N MET A 1 -46.71 -6.09 -15.69
CA MET A 1 -45.65 -7.01 -16.13
C MET A 1 -44.99 -7.59 -14.89
N TYR A 2 -45.32 -8.82 -14.53
CA TYR A 2 -44.70 -9.51 -13.39
C TYR A 2 -43.68 -10.49 -13.97
N TYR A 3 -42.44 -10.41 -13.52
CA TYR A 3 -41.40 -11.35 -13.91
C TYR A 3 -41.40 -12.50 -12.91
N GLN A 4 -41.62 -13.73 -13.40
CA GLN A 4 -41.45 -14.96 -12.63
C GLN A 4 -40.00 -15.43 -12.81
N LEU A 5 -39.27 -15.54 -11.70
CA LEU A 5 -37.94 -16.14 -11.65
C LEU A 5 -38.08 -17.58 -11.14
N GLU A 6 -37.81 -18.56 -12.00
CA GLU A 6 -37.67 -19.96 -11.58
C GLU A 6 -36.29 -20.18 -10.94
N LEU A 7 -36.27 -20.43 -9.63
CA LEU A 7 -35.07 -20.89 -8.92
C LEU A 7 -34.90 -22.40 -9.17
N LYS A 8 -34.00 -22.78 -10.08
CA LYS A 8 -33.83 -24.17 -10.54
C LYS A 8 -33.16 -25.13 -9.56
N ASP A 9 -32.46 -24.64 -8.55
CA ASP A 9 -31.69 -25.52 -7.66
C ASP A 9 -32.13 -25.32 -6.21
N SER A 10 -32.46 -26.41 -5.52
CA SER A 10 -32.42 -26.48 -4.05
C SER A 10 -30.98 -26.22 -3.61
N LYS A 11 -30.63 -24.94 -3.53
CA LYS A 11 -29.26 -24.46 -3.40
C LYS A 11 -28.87 -24.42 -1.93
N TYR A 12 -28.45 -25.57 -1.40
CA TYR A 12 -27.85 -25.64 -0.07
C TYR A 12 -26.68 -24.65 0.01
N PHE A 13 -26.64 -23.88 1.10
CA PHE A 13 -25.53 -22.98 1.40
C PHE A 13 -24.53 -23.71 2.28
N GLU A 14 -23.43 -24.16 1.69
CA GLU A 14 -22.35 -24.85 2.42
C GLU A 14 -21.33 -23.84 2.94
N ILE A 15 -20.98 -23.95 4.23
CA ILE A 15 -19.91 -23.17 4.85
C ILE A 15 -18.66 -24.06 4.91
N LYS A 16 -17.67 -23.78 4.06
CA LYS A 16 -16.39 -24.52 4.07
C LYS A 16 -15.26 -23.73 4.70
N SER A 17 -15.38 -22.40 4.72
CA SER A 17 -14.34 -21.50 5.20
C SER A 17 -14.90 -20.33 6.01
N LEU A 18 -14.05 -19.75 6.86
CA LEU A 18 -14.36 -18.51 7.60
C LEU A 18 -14.77 -17.34 6.68
N LYS A 19 -14.31 -17.33 5.43
CA LYS A 19 -14.67 -16.30 4.45
C LYS A 19 -16.14 -16.37 4.05
N ASP A 20 -16.76 -17.54 4.15
CA ASP A 20 -18.15 -17.76 3.74
C ASP A 20 -19.14 -17.17 4.77
N LEU A 21 -18.69 -16.96 6.01
CA LEU A 21 -19.50 -16.39 7.11
C LEU A 21 -19.97 -14.96 6.82
N GLY A 22 -19.24 -14.20 6.00
CA GLY A 22 -19.71 -12.88 5.56
C GLY A 22 -20.95 -12.97 4.67
N ARG A 23 -21.07 -14.01 3.84
CA ARG A 23 -22.27 -14.26 3.02
C ARG A 23 -23.43 -14.76 3.87
N LEU A 24 -23.13 -15.53 4.91
CA LEU A 24 -24.13 -16.04 5.86
C LEU A 24 -24.91 -14.89 6.53
N LYS A 25 -24.25 -13.77 6.84
CA LYS A 25 -24.91 -12.58 7.40
C LYS A 25 -26.00 -12.04 6.47
N HIS A 26 -25.70 -11.89 5.19
CA HIS A 26 -26.69 -11.44 4.20
C HIS A 26 -27.86 -12.41 4.06
N LEU A 27 -27.58 -13.72 4.06
CA LEU A 27 -28.63 -14.74 4.02
C LEU A 27 -29.51 -14.70 5.27
N GLN A 28 -28.93 -14.41 6.44
CA GLN A 28 -29.67 -14.27 7.67
C GLN A 28 -30.69 -13.12 7.60
N GLU A 29 -30.28 -11.99 7.04
CA GLU A 29 -31.15 -10.81 6.87
C GLU A 29 -32.31 -11.10 5.92
N VAL A 30 -32.07 -11.83 4.82
CA VAL A 30 -33.10 -12.18 3.83
C VAL A 30 -34.06 -13.26 4.35
N LEU A 31 -33.53 -14.29 5.02
CA LEU A 31 -34.31 -15.46 5.45
C LEU A 31 -34.88 -15.30 6.87
N ASN A 32 -34.45 -14.28 7.62
CA ASN A 32 -34.84 -14.02 9.01
C ASN A 32 -34.61 -15.23 9.97
N ILE A 33 -33.54 -15.99 9.74
CA ILE A 33 -33.17 -17.17 10.54
C ILE A 33 -32.20 -16.78 11.66
N LYS A 34 -32.15 -17.53 12.76
CA LYS A 34 -31.12 -17.34 13.80
C LYS A 34 -29.92 -18.24 13.54
N VAL A 35 -28.73 -17.64 13.42
CA VAL A 35 -27.48 -18.38 13.22
C VAL A 35 -26.93 -18.94 14.54
N ASN A 36 -26.57 -20.22 14.56
CA ASN A 36 -25.91 -20.87 15.68
C ASN A 36 -24.38 -20.85 15.53
N TYR A 37 -23.72 -19.88 16.17
CA TYR A 37 -22.27 -19.73 16.07
C TYR A 37 -21.46 -20.88 16.71
N SER A 38 -22.01 -21.57 17.70
CA SER A 38 -21.27 -22.63 18.42
C SER A 38 -21.15 -23.90 17.59
N GLU A 39 -22.20 -24.24 16.85
CA GLU A 39 -22.24 -25.38 15.95
C GLU A 39 -21.30 -25.19 14.76
N ILE A 40 -21.37 -24.02 14.11
CA ILE A 40 -20.44 -23.63 13.05
C ILE A 40 -18.98 -23.66 13.54
N ALA A 41 -18.73 -23.24 14.79
CA ALA A 41 -17.41 -23.26 15.39
C ALA A 41 -16.87 -24.69 15.58
N GLN A 42 -17.73 -25.63 16.00
CA GLN A 42 -17.38 -27.05 16.14
C GLN A 42 -17.08 -27.68 14.78
N GLU A 43 -17.93 -27.46 13.77
CA GLU A 43 -17.72 -27.99 12.42
C GLU A 43 -16.44 -27.47 11.76
N LEU A 44 -16.15 -26.17 11.94
CA LEU A 44 -14.94 -25.55 11.39
C LEU A 44 -13.70 -25.73 12.27
N GLY A 45 -13.83 -26.31 13.46
CA GLY A 45 -12.71 -26.48 14.41
C GLY A 45 -12.07 -25.17 14.86
N VAL A 46 -12.84 -24.09 15.00
CA VAL A 46 -12.35 -22.76 15.39
C VAL A 46 -13.05 -22.24 16.64
N ASP A 47 -12.44 -21.26 17.32
CA ASP A 47 -13.09 -20.61 18.45
C ASP A 47 -14.36 -19.82 18.02
N ARG A 48 -15.43 -19.91 18.82
CA ARG A 48 -16.71 -19.22 18.57
C ARG A 48 -16.54 -17.71 18.34
N ARG A 49 -15.61 -17.05 19.02
CA ARG A 49 -15.33 -15.61 18.85
C ARG A 49 -14.76 -15.32 17.46
N THR A 50 -13.99 -16.26 16.90
CA THR A 50 -13.48 -16.16 15.52
C THR A 50 -14.62 -16.25 14.52
N VAL A 51 -15.54 -17.19 14.68
CA VAL A 51 -16.74 -17.28 13.81
C VAL A 51 -17.53 -15.97 13.85
N LYS A 52 -17.85 -15.46 15.04
CA LYS A 52 -18.58 -14.19 15.19
C LYS A 52 -17.82 -13.02 14.54
N LYS A 53 -16.52 -12.93 14.76
CA LYS A 53 -15.65 -11.89 14.18
C LYS A 53 -15.71 -11.90 12.64
N TYR A 54 -15.64 -13.06 12.01
CA TYR A 54 -15.71 -13.19 10.55
C TYR A 54 -17.13 -12.99 10.00
N TYR A 55 -18.16 -13.42 10.74
CA TYR A 55 -19.56 -13.12 10.45
C TYR A 55 -19.82 -11.60 10.43
N ASP A 56 -19.21 -10.85 11.36
CA ASP A 56 -19.31 -9.38 11.41
C ASP A 56 -18.54 -8.66 10.28
N GLY A 57 -17.88 -9.40 9.38
CA GLY A 57 -17.20 -8.86 8.20
C GLY A 57 -15.68 -8.71 8.35
N TYR A 58 -15.07 -9.31 9.38
CA TYR A 58 -13.62 -9.32 9.48
C TYR A 58 -12.98 -10.18 8.38
N SER A 59 -11.92 -9.65 7.79
CA SER A 59 -11.01 -10.39 6.93
C SER A 59 -9.58 -10.24 7.44
N LYS A 60 -8.89 -11.37 7.63
CA LYS A 60 -7.49 -11.38 8.08
C LYS A 60 -6.61 -10.81 6.97
N PRO A 61 -5.92 -9.67 7.18
CA PRO A 61 -4.99 -9.18 6.19
C PRO A 61 -3.74 -10.08 6.16
N SER A 62 -3.17 -10.29 4.96
CA SER A 62 -1.91 -11.03 4.81
C SER A 62 -0.75 -10.29 5.50
N THR A 63 -0.71 -8.97 5.36
CA THR A 63 0.31 -8.10 5.95
C THR A 63 -0.33 -7.04 6.83
N LYS A 64 0.31 -6.70 7.96
CA LYS A 64 -0.13 -5.57 8.79
C LYS A 64 -0.06 -4.28 7.99
N LYS A 65 -1.15 -3.52 7.94
CA LYS A 65 -1.15 -2.16 7.41
C LYS A 65 -0.43 -1.25 8.41
N LYS A 66 0.79 -0.82 8.09
CA LYS A 66 1.57 0.13 8.88
C LYS A 66 1.85 1.36 8.02
N SER A 67 1.64 2.55 8.58
CA SER A 67 2.02 3.80 7.92
C SER A 67 3.55 3.90 7.83
N SER A 68 4.05 4.42 6.71
CA SER A 68 5.49 4.67 6.53
C SER A 68 5.92 5.84 7.42
N LYS A 69 7.12 5.80 7.99
CA LYS A 69 7.72 6.95 8.70
C LYS A 69 7.90 8.20 7.80
N ILE A 70 7.91 8.01 6.48
CA ILE A 70 8.07 9.07 5.47
C ILE A 70 6.72 9.72 5.12
N GLU A 71 5.57 9.08 5.39
CA GLU A 71 4.24 9.63 5.03
C GLU A 71 4.01 11.06 5.55
N PRO A 72 4.36 11.40 6.81
CA PRO A 72 4.17 12.76 7.34
C PRO A 72 4.96 13.83 6.58
N PHE A 73 6.06 13.44 5.94
CA PHE A 73 6.94 14.34 5.20
C PHE A 73 6.52 14.52 3.73
N ILE A 74 5.50 13.80 3.25
CA ILE A 74 5.03 13.90 1.86
C ILE A 74 4.64 15.33 1.46
N PRO A 75 3.85 16.07 2.26
CA PRO A 75 3.48 17.44 1.91
C PRO A 75 4.71 18.35 1.80
N LEU A 76 5.62 18.23 2.77
CA LEU A 76 6.87 18.98 2.80
C LEU A 76 7.76 18.66 1.59
N ILE A 77 7.93 17.37 1.25
CA ILE A 77 8.69 16.96 0.06
C ILE A 77 8.08 17.55 -1.20
N LYS A 78 6.74 17.57 -1.29
CA LYS A 78 6.03 18.15 -2.44
C LYS A 78 6.25 19.65 -2.56
N GLU A 79 6.25 20.36 -1.44
CA GLU A 79 6.58 21.79 -1.37
C GLU A 79 8.03 22.07 -1.75
N LEU A 80 8.99 21.29 -1.23
CA LEU A 80 10.42 21.43 -1.54
C LEU A 80 10.75 21.13 -3.01
N LEU A 81 10.01 20.20 -3.63
CA LEU A 81 10.19 19.82 -5.04
C LEU A 81 9.30 20.60 -6.01
N SER A 82 8.57 21.60 -5.52
CA SER A 82 7.76 22.49 -6.35
C SER A 82 8.63 23.45 -7.16
N ASP A 83 8.17 23.84 -8.35
CA ASP A 83 8.88 24.79 -9.22
C ASP A 83 8.89 26.22 -8.63
N THR A 84 8.10 26.48 -7.59
CA THR A 84 8.02 27.77 -6.88
C THR A 84 9.13 27.95 -5.85
N ASN A 85 9.80 26.87 -5.43
CA ASN A 85 10.87 26.97 -4.44
C ASN A 85 12.17 27.49 -5.09
N ILE A 86 12.84 28.41 -4.41
CA ILE A 86 14.13 28.98 -4.84
C ILE A 86 15.22 27.89 -4.80
N GLN A 87 15.18 27.04 -3.78
CA GLN A 87 16.17 25.97 -3.58
C GLN A 87 15.83 24.76 -4.44
N LYS A 88 16.70 24.46 -5.41
CA LYS A 88 16.56 23.30 -6.30
C LYS A 88 17.40 22.12 -5.83
N PHE A 89 16.77 20.95 -5.70
CA PHE A 89 17.44 19.73 -5.28
C PHE A 89 17.82 18.86 -6.48
N HIS A 90 19.06 18.92 -6.97
CA HIS A 90 19.45 18.09 -8.13
C HIS A 90 19.50 16.58 -7.82
N TYR A 91 19.86 16.21 -6.59
CA TYR A 91 20.06 14.81 -6.21
C TYR A 91 19.15 14.38 -5.06
N LYS A 92 18.69 13.13 -5.11
CA LYS A 92 17.90 12.49 -4.04
C LYS A 92 18.63 12.51 -2.70
N THR A 93 19.96 12.40 -2.72
CA THR A 93 20.81 12.44 -1.52
C THR A 93 20.75 13.80 -0.83
N ASN A 94 20.74 14.90 -1.59
CA ASN A 94 20.73 16.25 -1.02
C ASN A 94 19.38 16.54 -0.36
N LEU A 95 18.26 16.13 -1.00
CA LEU A 95 16.94 16.23 -0.40
C LEU A 95 16.84 15.39 0.88
N TYR A 96 17.39 14.17 0.87
CA TYR A 96 17.42 13.32 2.06
C TYR A 96 18.17 13.99 3.21
N GLN A 97 19.38 14.47 2.96
CA GLN A 97 20.21 15.12 3.97
C GLN A 97 19.53 16.36 4.55
N TYR A 98 18.93 17.18 3.69
CA TYR A 98 18.15 18.34 4.10
C TYR A 98 17.00 17.98 5.06
N LEU A 99 16.26 16.90 4.77
CA LEU A 99 15.16 16.43 5.62
C LEU A 99 15.65 15.85 6.95
N VAL A 100 16.82 15.21 6.97
CA VAL A 100 17.44 14.71 8.20
C VAL A 100 17.86 15.89 9.08
N ASP A 101 18.58 16.85 8.51
CA ASP A 101 19.20 17.95 9.26
C ASP A 101 18.18 18.98 9.76
N ASN A 102 17.17 19.32 8.95
CA ASN A 102 16.23 20.41 9.28
C ASN A 102 14.90 19.91 9.84
N HIS A 103 14.49 18.69 9.48
CA HIS A 103 13.15 18.18 9.80
C HIS A 103 13.17 16.86 10.59
N GLY A 104 14.35 16.35 10.97
CA GLY A 104 14.47 15.20 11.86
C GLY A 104 13.99 13.87 11.26
N LEU A 105 14.20 13.66 9.95
CA LEU A 105 13.80 12.42 9.29
C LEU A 105 14.59 11.19 9.83
N ASP A 106 13.95 10.41 10.70
CA ASP A 106 14.49 9.15 11.27
C ASP A 106 14.25 7.93 10.36
N VAL A 107 14.84 7.96 9.16
CA VAL A 107 14.75 6.87 8.19
C VAL A 107 16.08 6.67 7.48
N ALA A 108 16.44 5.42 7.21
CA ALA A 108 17.64 5.10 6.44
C ALA A 108 17.56 5.66 5.00
N SER A 109 18.70 6.12 4.48
CA SER A 109 18.81 6.72 3.14
C SER A 109 18.34 5.77 2.02
N SER A 110 18.57 4.46 2.16
CA SER A 110 18.11 3.43 1.22
C SER A 110 16.59 3.34 1.15
N THR A 111 15.92 3.37 2.31
CA THR A 111 14.46 3.38 2.42
C THR A 111 13.87 4.64 1.80
N PHE A 112 14.48 5.82 2.05
CA PHE A 112 14.07 7.07 1.42
C PHE A 112 14.24 7.04 -0.10
N ARG A 113 15.38 6.56 -0.61
CA ARG A 113 15.59 6.40 -2.06
C ARG A 113 14.57 5.46 -2.71
N HIS A 114 14.25 4.35 -2.05
CA HIS A 114 13.23 3.42 -2.52
C HIS A 114 11.84 4.07 -2.54
N PHE A 115 11.51 4.82 -1.48
CA PHE A 115 10.29 5.62 -1.42
C PHE A 115 10.20 6.59 -2.60
N ILE A 116 11.20 7.43 -2.83
CA ILE A 116 11.21 8.37 -3.97
C ILE A 116 11.05 7.64 -5.31
N LYS A 117 11.65 6.44 -5.47
CA LYS A 117 11.48 5.63 -6.70
C LYS A 117 10.04 5.12 -6.88
N LYS A 118 9.38 4.73 -5.79
CA LYS A 118 8.00 4.23 -5.79
C LYS A 118 6.98 5.32 -6.12
N HIS A 119 7.22 6.54 -5.66
CA HIS A 119 6.35 7.70 -5.92
C HIS A 119 6.71 8.36 -7.27
N LYS A 120 5.88 8.09 -8.29
CA LYS A 120 6.11 8.56 -9.68
C LYS A 120 6.30 10.08 -9.77
N GLU A 121 5.57 10.86 -8.97
CA GLU A 121 5.66 12.33 -8.94
C GLU A 121 7.08 12.79 -8.58
N PHE A 122 7.61 12.31 -7.46
CA PHE A 122 8.95 12.65 -7.01
C PHE A 122 10.03 12.08 -7.93
N ASN A 123 9.85 10.85 -8.42
CA ASN A 123 10.82 10.26 -9.34
C ASN A 123 10.92 11.04 -10.66
N LYS A 124 9.80 11.61 -11.14
CA LYS A 124 9.76 12.43 -12.36
C LYS A 124 10.57 13.73 -12.20
N TYR A 125 10.56 14.33 -11.01
CA TYR A 125 11.37 15.52 -10.74
C TYR A 125 12.87 15.23 -10.95
N PHE A 126 13.38 14.17 -10.33
CA PHE A 126 14.80 13.81 -10.43
C PHE A 126 15.20 13.21 -11.79
N SER A 127 14.28 12.58 -12.53
CA SER A 127 14.59 12.03 -13.86
C SER A 127 14.74 13.10 -14.94
N LYS A 128 14.09 14.26 -14.77
CA LYS A 128 14.29 15.43 -15.65
C LYS A 128 15.72 15.98 -15.54
N SER A 129 16.29 16.00 -14.32
CA SER A 129 17.64 16.54 -14.07
C SER A 129 18.77 15.67 -14.65
N ASN A 130 18.54 14.37 -14.87
CA ASN A 130 19.57 13.45 -15.40
C ASN A 130 19.65 13.42 -16.94
N LYS A 131 18.82 14.20 -17.63
CA LYS A 131 18.99 14.42 -19.06
C LYS A 131 20.04 15.52 -19.20
N ASN A 132 21.26 15.11 -19.55
CA ASN A 132 22.38 15.90 -20.12
C ASN A 132 23.67 15.79 -19.29
N SER A 133 24.53 14.85 -19.66
CA SER A 133 25.78 15.30 -20.26
C SER A 133 25.83 14.70 -21.67
N PRO A 134 26.18 15.47 -22.71
CA PRO A 134 26.74 14.82 -23.89
C PRO A 134 27.90 13.95 -23.40
N ASN A 135 28.11 12.79 -24.03
CA ASN A 135 29.30 11.98 -23.78
C ASN A 135 30.52 12.73 -24.34
N ILE A 136 30.86 13.86 -23.73
CA ILE A 136 32.10 14.57 -23.98
C ILE A 136 33.14 13.68 -23.35
N LYS A 137 33.72 12.80 -24.16
CA LYS A 137 34.96 12.12 -23.80
C LYS A 137 35.94 13.23 -23.43
N SER A 138 36.28 13.39 -22.16
CA SER A 138 37.34 14.30 -21.75
C SER A 138 38.61 13.85 -22.48
N MET A 139 39.13 14.69 -23.38
CA MET A 139 40.36 14.38 -24.09
C MET A 139 41.47 14.22 -23.05
N ARG A 140 42.04 13.01 -22.95
CA ARG A 140 43.22 12.79 -22.12
C ARG A 140 44.42 13.35 -22.88
N PHE A 141 45.13 14.30 -22.28
CA PHE A 141 46.44 14.72 -22.78
C PHE A 141 47.51 13.86 -22.12
N GLU A 142 48.46 13.39 -22.91
CA GLU A 142 49.62 12.65 -22.40
C GLU A 142 50.49 13.61 -21.57
N THR A 143 50.97 13.14 -20.42
CA THR A 143 51.96 13.85 -19.58
C THR A 143 53.27 13.08 -19.65
N ALA A 144 54.39 13.79 -19.72
CA ALA A 144 55.71 13.15 -19.80
C ALA A 144 55.99 12.31 -18.54
N PRO A 145 56.68 11.17 -18.67
CA PRO A 145 57.14 10.41 -17.51
C PRO A 145 58.11 11.26 -16.68
N GLY A 146 57.90 11.23 -15.35
CA GLY A 146 58.76 11.92 -14.38
C GLY A 146 60.03 11.17 -14.04
#